data_AF-A0A965KLD1-F1
#
_entry.id   AF-A0A965KLD1-F1
#
_cell.length_a   1.000
_cell.length_b   1.000
_cell.length_c   1.000
_cell.angle_alpha   90.00
_cell.angle_beta   90.00
_cell.angle_gamma   90.00
#
_symmetry.space_group_name_H-M   'P 1'
#
loop_
_entity.id
_entity.type
_entity.pdbx_description
1 polymer ?
#
loop_
_entity_poly.entity_id
_entity_poly.type
_entity_poly.pdbx_seq_one_letter_code
_entity_poly.pdbx_strand_id
1 'polypeptide(L)'
;MTESVTQPGVDQAEGLRTIFGAESSCVVCLASSLDADTTIHLGHGIAHALKNAGHKTLLVDEFGLSERRTMSGFLYPTRYDLAQAFNNGVDLMKAVRAIDDHFWYATATKVRSMNERHQIKLPTLDERLLNAGLSIDYILLPTNDPNANILSFYGKQIKRFVVSSSDHASLSRALAMVREMAVLQSDESYPVLIIGGESEEEGQAAFQKLADASQSALRQALHFAGWIKAFMASRIVVDPEDNEISVPVAGPVSEFVLPVDFFKAISAKITA
;
A
#
# COMPACT_ATOMS: atom_id res chain seq x y z
N MET A 1 13.63 54.02 26.65
CA MET A 1 14.09 52.62 26.55
C MET A 1 12.84 51.77 26.61
N THR A 2 12.42 51.26 25.47
CA THR A 2 11.28 50.34 25.35
C THR A 2 11.78 49.14 24.57
N GLU A 3 11.94 48.04 25.29
CA GLU A 3 12.39 46.75 24.77
C GLU A 3 11.38 46.23 23.74
N SER A 4 11.85 45.92 22.54
CA SER A 4 11.09 45.18 21.53
C SER A 4 11.04 43.72 21.94
N VAL A 5 9.88 43.26 22.40
CA VAL A 5 9.58 41.84 22.58
C VAL A 5 9.54 41.18 21.20
N THR A 6 10.62 40.49 20.83
CA THR A 6 10.61 39.57 19.69
C THR A 6 9.69 38.40 20.02
N GLN A 7 8.51 38.37 19.40
CA GLN A 7 7.66 37.18 19.39
C GLN A 7 8.40 36.04 18.68
N PRO A 8 8.30 34.79 19.19
CA PRO A 8 8.89 33.63 18.53
C PRO A 8 8.26 33.49 17.14
N GLY A 9 9.14 33.33 16.14
CA GLY A 9 8.79 33.32 14.73
C GLY A 9 7.66 32.36 14.41
N VAL A 10 6.49 32.91 14.14
CA VAL A 10 5.49 32.27 13.31
C VAL A 10 6.18 32.03 11.97
N ASP A 11 6.43 30.77 11.63
CA ASP A 11 6.97 30.39 10.33
C ASP A 11 6.00 30.91 9.26
N GLN A 12 6.35 32.02 8.62
CA GLN A 12 5.51 32.67 7.62
C GLN A 12 5.27 31.75 6.40
N ALA A 13 6.11 30.72 6.22
CA ALA A 13 5.89 29.68 5.22
C ALA A 13 4.74 28.73 5.60
N GLU A 14 4.50 28.47 6.89
CA GLU A 14 3.37 27.67 7.38
C GLU A 14 2.02 28.33 7.00
N GLY A 15 1.92 29.64 7.20
CA GLY A 15 0.75 30.44 6.82
C GLY A 15 0.52 30.44 5.30
N LEU A 16 1.58 30.52 4.51
CA LEU A 16 1.49 30.46 3.04
C LEU A 16 1.16 29.06 2.51
N ARG A 17 1.67 27.98 3.12
CA ARG A 17 1.30 26.59 2.78
C ARG A 17 -0.16 26.29 3.09
N THR A 18 -0.71 26.93 4.11
CA THR A 18 -2.14 26.86 4.46
C THR A 18 -3.00 27.64 3.46
N ILE A 19 -2.49 28.74 2.90
CA ILE A 19 -3.20 29.62 1.95
C ILE A 19 -3.12 29.10 0.50
N PHE A 20 -1.99 28.50 0.10
CA PHE A 20 -1.77 27.97 -1.26
C PHE A 20 -1.95 26.46 -1.38
N GLY A 21 -2.34 25.78 -0.29
CA GLY A 21 -2.61 24.35 -0.29
C GLY A 21 -1.39 23.53 -0.70
N ALA A 22 -0.46 23.28 0.22
CA ALA A 22 0.43 22.15 0.02
C ALA A 22 -0.45 20.89 -0.06
N GLU A 23 -0.61 20.32 -1.25
CA GLU A 23 -1.39 19.10 -1.43
C GLU A 23 -0.74 18.00 -0.59
N SER A 24 -1.43 17.61 0.49
CA SER A 24 -1.02 16.48 1.31
C SER A 24 -1.11 15.21 0.48
N SER A 25 -0.12 14.33 0.59
CA SER A 25 -0.11 13.05 -0.10
C SER A 25 -1.39 12.26 0.16
N CYS A 26 -1.91 11.61 -0.88
CA CYS A 26 -3.00 10.64 -0.74
C CYS A 26 -2.42 9.28 -0.37
N VAL A 27 -2.77 8.77 0.82
CA VAL A 27 -2.43 7.41 1.24
C VAL A 27 -3.40 6.44 0.55
N VAL A 28 -2.86 5.45 -0.14
CA VAL A 28 -3.62 4.39 -0.78
C VAL A 28 -3.34 3.09 -0.04
N CYS A 29 -4.29 2.66 0.79
CA CYS A 29 -4.23 1.39 1.50
C CYS A 29 -4.78 0.28 0.59
N LEU A 30 -3.96 -0.72 0.24
CA LEU A 30 -4.41 -1.94 -0.42
C LEU A 30 -4.54 -3.04 0.63
N ALA A 31 -5.73 -3.16 1.22
CA ALA A 31 -6.08 -4.20 2.18
C ALA A 31 -6.28 -5.54 1.45
N SER A 32 -5.25 -6.38 1.47
CA SER A 32 -5.17 -7.57 0.65
C SER A 32 -5.30 -8.84 1.49
N SER A 33 -6.25 -9.68 1.12
CA SER A 33 -6.33 -11.05 1.64
C SER A 33 -5.37 -12.00 0.93
N LEU A 34 -4.46 -11.56 0.08
CA LEU A 34 -3.45 -12.45 -0.52
C LEU A 34 -2.28 -12.68 0.45
N ASP A 35 -1.29 -13.51 0.08
CA ASP A 35 -0.06 -13.65 0.86
C ASP A 35 0.85 -12.41 0.73
N ALA A 36 1.79 -12.25 1.65
CA ALA A 36 2.66 -11.07 1.74
C ALA A 36 3.46 -10.79 0.45
N ASP A 37 3.92 -11.85 -0.23
CA ASP A 37 4.70 -11.69 -1.46
C ASP A 37 3.79 -11.20 -2.59
N THR A 38 2.63 -11.82 -2.76
CA THR A 38 1.66 -11.37 -3.78
C THR A 38 1.17 -9.94 -3.51
N THR A 39 0.87 -9.61 -2.26
CA THR A 39 0.40 -8.27 -1.88
C THR A 39 1.45 -7.19 -2.18
N ILE A 40 2.73 -7.41 -1.85
CA ILE A 40 3.76 -6.41 -2.15
C ILE A 40 3.99 -6.26 -3.66
N HIS A 41 3.94 -7.35 -4.44
CA HIS A 41 4.11 -7.29 -5.89
C HIS A 41 2.96 -6.55 -6.57
N LEU A 42 1.74 -6.74 -6.09
CA LEU A 42 0.58 -5.96 -6.51
C LEU A 42 0.84 -4.47 -6.26
N GLY A 43 1.27 -4.11 -5.05
CA GLY A 43 1.65 -2.74 -4.72
C GLY A 43 2.76 -2.20 -5.63
N HIS A 44 3.80 -2.99 -5.87
CA HIS A 44 4.93 -2.60 -6.71
C HIS A 44 4.52 -2.32 -8.16
N GLY A 45 3.66 -3.16 -8.74
CA GLY A 45 3.13 -2.93 -10.08
C GLY A 45 2.24 -1.69 -10.17
N ILE A 46 1.40 -1.44 -9.17
CA ILE A 46 0.58 -0.21 -9.08
C ILE A 46 1.48 1.02 -8.95
N ALA A 47 2.53 0.96 -8.12
CA ALA A 47 3.46 2.06 -7.95
C ALA A 47 4.20 2.40 -9.25
N HIS A 48 4.61 1.38 -10.02
CA HIS A 48 5.18 1.60 -11.35
C HIS A 48 4.19 2.23 -12.33
N ALA A 49 2.92 1.83 -12.31
CA ALA A 49 1.92 2.43 -13.18
C ALA A 49 1.64 3.90 -12.81
N LEU A 50 1.56 4.24 -11.52
CA LEU A 50 1.44 5.63 -11.05
C LEU A 50 2.66 6.48 -11.45
N LYS A 51 3.86 5.95 -11.21
CA LYS A 51 5.12 6.59 -11.63
C LYS A 51 5.14 6.85 -13.15
N ASN A 52 4.76 5.86 -13.95
CA ASN A 52 4.75 5.98 -15.42
C ASN A 52 3.67 6.96 -15.92
N ALA A 53 2.63 7.19 -15.14
CA ALA A 53 1.63 8.23 -15.38
C ALA A 53 2.11 9.64 -14.95
N GLY A 54 3.31 9.76 -14.38
CA GLY A 54 3.93 11.02 -13.97
C GLY A 54 3.73 11.38 -12.50
N HIS A 55 3.12 10.50 -11.70
CA HIS A 55 2.87 10.77 -10.28
C HIS A 55 4.04 10.38 -9.39
N LYS A 56 4.37 11.25 -8.44
CA LYS A 56 5.38 10.98 -7.41
C LYS A 56 4.82 9.98 -6.41
N THR A 57 5.40 8.79 -6.38
CA THR A 57 4.84 7.66 -5.66
C THR A 57 5.84 7.10 -4.64
N LEU A 58 5.41 6.92 -3.40
CA LEU A 58 6.14 6.20 -2.36
C LEU A 58 5.47 4.85 -2.11
N LEU A 59 6.18 3.75 -2.35
CA LEU A 59 5.76 2.41 -1.93
C LEU A 59 6.28 2.12 -0.52
N VAL A 60 5.37 1.77 0.39
CA VAL A 60 5.70 1.36 1.75
C VAL A 60 5.52 -0.15 1.90
N ASP A 61 6.56 -0.82 2.36
CA ASP A 61 6.57 -2.26 2.57
C ASP A 61 6.58 -2.60 4.06
N GLU A 62 5.45 -3.08 4.58
CA GLU A 62 5.32 -3.42 6.00
C GLU A 62 5.57 -4.90 6.32
N PHE A 63 5.79 -5.76 5.32
CA PHE A 63 5.93 -7.19 5.54
C PHE A 63 7.33 -7.54 6.01
N GLY A 64 7.41 -8.17 7.19
CA GLY A 64 8.66 -8.69 7.73
C GLY A 64 9.22 -9.83 6.88
N LEU A 65 10.53 -10.04 6.95
CA LEU A 65 11.20 -11.12 6.20
C LEU A 65 10.69 -12.52 6.57
N SER A 66 10.19 -12.71 7.80
CA SER A 66 9.61 -13.98 8.25
C SER A 66 8.24 -14.29 7.63
N GLU A 67 7.56 -13.30 7.06
CA GLU A 67 6.25 -13.46 6.43
C GLU A 67 6.38 -13.82 4.94
N ARG A 68 7.56 -13.61 4.37
CA ARG A 68 7.91 -13.94 2.98
C ARG A 68 8.02 -15.44 2.82
N ARG A 69 7.50 -15.96 1.71
CA ARG A 69 7.55 -17.39 1.35
C ARG A 69 8.45 -17.63 0.15
N THR A 70 8.41 -16.74 -0.84
CA THR A 70 9.07 -16.90 -2.13
C THR A 70 10.20 -15.88 -2.33
N MET A 71 10.09 -14.71 -1.70
CA MET A 71 11.14 -13.68 -1.73
C MET A 71 12.17 -13.86 -0.61
N SER A 72 13.46 -13.83 -0.94
CA SER A 72 14.55 -13.92 0.04
C SER A 72 14.94 -12.58 0.68
N GLY A 73 14.20 -11.50 0.41
CA GLY A 73 14.53 -10.15 0.85
C GLY A 73 13.45 -9.12 0.49
N PHE A 74 13.72 -7.85 0.79
CA PHE A 74 12.90 -6.72 0.35
C PHE A 74 13.12 -6.43 -1.13
N LEU A 75 12.11 -5.87 -1.80
CA LEU A 75 12.22 -5.41 -3.19
C LEU A 75 13.40 -4.45 -3.38
N TYR A 76 13.57 -3.52 -2.43
CA TYR A 76 14.68 -2.59 -2.38
C TYR A 76 15.28 -2.55 -0.98
N PRO A 77 16.54 -2.95 -0.79
CA PRO A 77 17.17 -2.89 0.53
C PRO A 77 17.19 -1.47 1.10
N THR A 78 16.67 -1.28 2.30
CA THR A 78 16.73 -0.03 3.08
C THR A 78 17.63 -0.22 4.29
N ARG A 79 18.31 0.86 4.73
CA ARG A 79 19.16 0.81 5.93
C ARG A 79 18.37 1.01 7.22
N TYR A 80 17.30 1.79 7.14
CA TYR A 80 16.47 2.15 8.27
C TYR A 80 15.01 1.93 7.94
N ASP A 81 14.24 1.63 8.98
CA ASP A 81 12.80 1.40 8.91
C ASP A 81 12.06 2.68 9.29
N LEU A 82 10.90 2.94 8.67
CA LEU A 82 10.07 4.11 8.95
C LEU A 82 9.69 4.23 10.42
N ALA A 83 9.58 3.11 11.16
CA ALA A 83 9.31 3.16 12.59
C ALA A 83 10.42 3.91 13.36
N GLN A 84 11.68 3.80 12.91
CA GLN A 84 12.79 4.57 13.50
C GLN A 84 12.68 6.06 13.19
N ALA A 85 12.23 6.41 11.97
CA ALA A 85 11.97 7.80 11.60
C ALA A 85 10.81 8.40 12.41
N PHE A 86 9.74 7.63 12.60
CA PHE A 86 8.58 8.06 13.40
C PHE A 86 8.89 8.30 14.88
N ASN A 87 9.86 7.60 15.47
CA ASN A 87 10.31 7.88 16.84
C ASN A 87 11.42 8.95 16.92
N ASN A 88 11.78 9.56 15.79
CA ASN A 88 12.90 10.51 15.64
C ASN A 88 14.27 9.89 15.98
N GLY A 89 14.42 8.57 15.84
CA GLY A 89 15.71 7.89 16.02
C GLY A 89 16.63 8.07 14.82
N VAL A 90 16.06 8.30 13.63
CA VAL A 90 16.78 8.61 12.40
C VAL A 90 16.06 9.70 11.62
N ASP A 91 16.83 10.42 10.79
CA ASP A 91 16.26 11.35 9.81
C ASP A 91 15.39 10.61 8.78
N LEU A 92 14.26 11.21 8.39
CA LEU A 92 13.28 10.59 7.48
C LEU A 92 13.93 10.21 6.14
N MET A 93 14.77 11.07 5.58
CA MET A 93 15.38 10.85 4.28
C MET A 93 16.42 9.72 4.28
N LYS A 94 16.79 9.20 5.47
CA LYS A 94 17.59 7.97 5.59
C LYS A 94 16.73 6.71 5.56
N ALA A 95 15.44 6.80 5.91
CA ALA A 95 14.50 5.69 5.87
C ALA A 95 13.73 5.60 4.54
N VAL A 96 13.66 6.70 3.78
CA VAL A 96 13.06 6.75 2.45
C VAL A 96 14.16 6.66 1.39
N ARG A 97 14.08 5.65 0.53
CA ARG A 97 15.04 5.42 -0.56
C ARG A 97 14.47 5.87 -1.88
N ALA A 98 15.16 6.76 -2.59
CA ALA A 98 14.88 7.03 -4.00
C ALA A 98 15.30 5.82 -4.84
N ILE A 99 14.37 5.29 -5.64
CA ILE A 99 14.61 4.13 -6.50
C ILE A 99 14.85 4.59 -7.92
N ASP A 100 14.02 5.51 -8.39
CA ASP A 100 14.01 6.01 -9.76
C ASP A 100 13.23 7.35 -9.79
N ASP A 101 13.16 8.01 -10.94
CA ASP A 101 12.39 9.24 -11.12
C ASP A 101 10.94 9.01 -10.72
N HIS A 102 10.40 9.91 -9.89
CA HIS A 102 9.04 9.84 -9.32
C HIS A 102 8.73 8.57 -8.51
N PHE A 103 9.72 7.76 -8.10
CA PHE A 103 9.48 6.55 -7.34
C PHE A 103 10.43 6.37 -6.15
N TRP A 104 9.83 6.25 -4.98
CA TRP A 104 10.50 6.02 -3.70
C TRP A 104 9.99 4.75 -3.04
N TYR A 105 10.82 4.20 -2.17
CA TYR A 105 10.51 3.01 -1.40
C TYR A 105 10.94 3.17 0.05
N ALA A 106 10.14 2.64 0.98
CA ALA A 106 10.49 2.58 2.39
C ALA A 106 9.97 1.29 3.03
N THR A 107 10.66 0.80 4.06
CA THR A 107 10.19 -0.34 4.86
C THR A 107 9.55 0.17 6.14
N ALA A 108 8.45 -0.46 6.57
CA ALA A 108 7.67 -0.09 7.75
C ALA A 108 7.37 -1.29 8.67
N THR A 109 8.19 -2.33 8.60
CA THR A 109 8.01 -3.62 9.30
C THR A 109 7.86 -3.50 10.82
N LYS A 110 8.35 -2.41 11.41
CA LYS A 110 8.37 -2.22 12.87
C LYS A 110 7.32 -1.23 13.36
N VAL A 111 6.57 -0.57 12.47
CA VAL A 111 5.63 0.51 12.85
C VAL A 111 4.59 0.01 13.83
N ARG A 112 4.01 -1.17 13.58
CA ARG A 112 2.99 -1.78 14.44
C ARG A 112 3.51 -2.07 15.84
N SER A 113 4.65 -2.77 15.93
CA SER A 113 5.30 -3.10 17.22
C SER A 113 5.68 -1.85 18.02
N MET A 114 6.01 -0.75 17.34
CA MET A 114 6.34 0.52 17.99
C MET A 114 5.09 1.29 18.40
N ASN A 115 3.99 1.17 17.66
CA ASN A 115 2.70 1.73 18.04
C ASN A 115 2.16 1.06 19.32
N GLU A 116 2.24 -0.26 19.43
CA GLU A 116 1.84 -1.01 20.64
C GLU A 116 2.60 -0.55 21.89
N ARG A 117 3.83 -0.03 21.72
CA ARG A 117 4.66 0.53 22.79
C ARG A 117 4.48 2.04 22.98
N HIS A 118 3.56 2.66 22.24
CA HIS A 118 3.33 4.11 22.19
C HIS A 118 4.59 4.93 21.87
N GLN A 119 5.43 4.42 20.95
CA GLN A 119 6.70 5.04 20.56
C GLN A 119 6.65 5.79 19.23
N ILE A 120 5.53 5.74 18.51
CA ILE A 120 5.30 6.51 17.28
C ILE A 120 4.93 7.94 17.66
N LYS A 121 5.63 8.92 17.07
CA LYS A 121 5.38 10.34 17.32
C LYS A 121 4.78 10.99 16.09
N LEU A 122 3.86 11.92 16.31
CA LEU A 122 3.44 12.88 15.29
C LEU A 122 4.62 13.82 14.96
N PRO A 123 4.66 14.44 13.76
CA PRO A 123 3.64 14.46 12.71
C PRO A 123 3.52 13.16 11.89
N THR A 124 2.50 13.06 11.02
CA THR A 124 2.25 11.91 10.12
C THR A 124 3.30 11.84 9.00
N LEU A 125 3.38 10.73 8.26
CA LEU A 125 4.40 10.55 7.22
C LEU A 125 4.30 11.59 6.10
N ASP A 126 3.10 11.84 5.57
CA ASP A 126 2.84 12.89 4.57
C ASP A 126 3.35 14.27 5.02
N GLU A 127 3.07 14.67 6.26
CA GLU A 127 3.55 15.91 6.85
C GLU A 127 5.08 15.91 6.99
N ARG A 128 5.68 14.80 7.43
CA ARG A 128 7.15 14.65 7.55
C ARG A 128 7.83 14.74 6.18
N LEU A 129 7.27 14.12 5.15
CA LEU A 129 7.77 14.16 3.78
C LEU A 129 7.73 15.59 3.24
N LEU A 130 6.59 16.26 3.40
CA LEU A 130 6.42 17.65 2.98
C LEU A 130 7.42 18.58 3.68
N ASN A 131 7.60 18.43 5.00
CA ASN A 131 8.55 19.20 5.80
C ASN A 131 10.01 18.92 5.42
N ALA A 132 10.32 17.72 4.93
CA ALA A 132 11.62 17.36 4.39
C ALA A 132 11.84 17.87 2.94
N GLY A 133 10.85 18.56 2.35
CA GLY A 133 10.91 19.05 0.97
C GLY A 133 10.66 17.97 -0.08
N LEU A 134 10.19 16.78 0.32
CA LEU A 134 9.83 15.70 -0.59
C LEU A 134 8.31 15.69 -0.81
N SER A 135 7.87 16.28 -1.92
CA SER A 135 6.48 16.19 -2.36
C SER A 135 6.22 14.80 -2.95
N ILE A 136 5.23 14.11 -2.39
CA ILE A 136 4.73 12.80 -2.84
C ILE A 136 3.25 12.96 -3.10
N ASP A 137 2.77 12.48 -4.24
CA ASP A 137 1.35 12.53 -4.60
C ASP A 137 0.62 11.34 -3.96
N TYR A 138 1.21 10.15 -4.06
CA TYR A 138 0.63 8.91 -3.54
C TYR A 138 1.58 8.13 -2.63
N ILE A 139 1.10 7.79 -1.43
CA ILE A 139 1.77 6.84 -0.52
C ILE A 139 1.02 5.51 -0.61
N LEU A 140 1.59 4.55 -1.31
CA LEU A 140 0.99 3.24 -1.50
C LEU A 140 1.40 2.31 -0.36
N LEU A 141 0.41 1.77 0.36
CA LEU A 141 0.58 0.87 1.49
C LEU A 141 -0.19 -0.44 1.25
N PRO A 142 0.45 -1.44 0.64
CA PRO A 142 -0.08 -2.79 0.55
C PRO A 142 0.03 -3.50 1.90
N THR A 143 -1.08 -4.02 2.40
CA THR A 143 -1.19 -4.55 3.76
C THR A 143 -2.06 -5.78 3.84
N ASN A 144 -1.75 -6.67 4.78
CA ASN A 144 -2.65 -7.76 5.18
C ASN A 144 -3.37 -7.46 6.50
N ASP A 145 -3.14 -6.30 7.12
CA ASP A 145 -3.71 -5.89 8.40
C ASP A 145 -3.98 -4.37 8.36
N PRO A 146 -5.11 -3.96 7.75
CA PRO A 146 -5.45 -2.56 7.49
C PRO A 146 -5.97 -1.84 8.75
N ASN A 147 -5.25 -1.96 9.86
CA ASN A 147 -5.62 -1.32 11.12
C ASN A 147 -5.67 0.20 10.98
N ALA A 148 -6.86 0.77 11.17
CA ALA A 148 -7.10 2.18 10.91
C ALA A 148 -6.30 3.14 11.83
N ASN A 149 -5.92 2.71 13.05
CA ASN A 149 -5.02 3.50 13.90
C ASN A 149 -3.60 3.56 13.31
N ILE A 150 -3.11 2.45 12.75
CA ILE A 150 -1.80 2.39 12.10
C ILE A 150 -1.81 3.23 10.82
N LEU A 151 -2.89 3.13 10.02
CA LEU A 151 -3.04 3.91 8.78
C LEU A 151 -2.95 5.42 9.03
N SER A 152 -3.47 5.89 10.17
CA SER A 152 -3.45 7.32 10.51
C SER A 152 -2.05 7.91 10.69
N PHE A 153 -1.00 7.10 10.90
CA PHE A 153 0.38 7.57 10.95
C PHE A 153 0.98 7.89 9.58
N TYR A 154 0.40 7.35 8.50
CA TYR A 154 0.90 7.60 7.15
C TYR A 154 0.36 8.89 6.54
N GLY A 155 -0.85 9.30 6.92
CA GLY A 155 -1.42 10.57 6.49
C GLY A 155 -2.90 10.71 6.81
N LYS A 156 -3.43 11.89 6.50
CA LYS A 156 -4.82 12.24 6.79
C LYS A 156 -5.79 11.84 5.69
N GLN A 157 -5.35 11.90 4.43
CA GLN A 157 -6.15 11.50 3.28
C GLN A 157 -5.88 10.04 2.95
N ILE A 158 -6.84 9.14 3.21
CA ILE A 158 -6.66 7.70 3.02
C ILE A 158 -7.75 7.15 2.09
N LYS A 159 -7.37 6.70 0.89
CA LYS A 159 -8.21 5.86 0.02
C LYS A 159 -7.94 4.39 0.36
N ARG A 160 -8.98 3.58 0.49
CA ARG A 160 -8.87 2.15 0.87
C ARG A 160 -9.40 1.27 -0.23
N PHE A 161 -8.65 0.24 -0.59
CA PHE A 161 -9.04 -0.79 -1.55
C PHE A 161 -8.99 -2.14 -0.86
N VAL A 162 -9.99 -2.97 -1.13
CA VAL A 162 -10.01 -4.36 -0.70
C VAL A 162 -9.53 -5.22 -1.87
N VAL A 163 -8.59 -6.13 -1.60
CA VAL A 163 -8.10 -7.08 -2.59
C VAL A 163 -8.35 -8.49 -2.07
N SER A 164 -8.94 -9.35 -2.90
CA SER A 164 -9.18 -10.74 -2.54
C SER A 164 -9.05 -11.68 -3.73
N SER A 165 -8.73 -12.94 -3.50
CA SER A 165 -8.97 -14.00 -4.48
C SER A 165 -10.40 -14.54 -4.41
N SER A 166 -10.78 -15.35 -5.40
CA SER A 166 -12.12 -15.93 -5.53
C SER A 166 -12.41 -17.07 -4.54
N ASP A 167 -11.40 -17.59 -3.85
CA ASP A 167 -11.55 -18.69 -2.90
C ASP A 167 -12.21 -18.23 -1.58
N HIS A 168 -12.90 -19.16 -0.93
CA HIS A 168 -13.68 -18.87 0.28
C HIS A 168 -12.84 -18.32 1.44
N ALA A 169 -11.61 -18.83 1.63
CA ALA A 169 -10.77 -18.40 2.75
C ALA A 169 -10.31 -16.95 2.58
N SER A 170 -9.98 -16.56 1.35
CA SER A 170 -9.58 -15.19 1.03
C SER A 170 -10.75 -14.21 1.09
N LEU A 171 -11.94 -14.60 0.62
CA LEU A 171 -13.16 -13.79 0.78
C LEU A 171 -13.53 -13.60 2.27
N SER A 172 -13.39 -14.64 3.09
CA SER A 172 -13.63 -14.54 4.53
C SER A 172 -12.65 -13.59 5.21
N ARG A 173 -11.36 -13.66 4.85
CA ARG A 173 -10.34 -12.72 5.34
C ARG A 173 -10.60 -11.29 4.87
N ALA A 174 -10.98 -11.09 3.60
CA ALA A 174 -11.34 -9.78 3.07
C ALA A 174 -12.52 -9.16 3.84
N LEU A 175 -13.54 -9.94 4.19
CA LEU A 175 -14.65 -9.47 5.02
C LEU A 175 -14.19 -9.04 6.42
N ALA A 176 -13.25 -9.76 7.04
CA ALA A 176 -12.66 -9.37 8.32
C ALA A 176 -11.90 -8.04 8.21
N MET A 177 -11.14 -7.83 7.12
CA MET A 177 -10.46 -6.58 6.83
C MET A 177 -11.43 -5.41 6.62
N VAL A 178 -12.54 -5.63 5.89
CA VAL A 178 -13.60 -4.62 5.73
C VAL A 178 -14.16 -4.21 7.09
N ARG A 179 -14.41 -5.18 7.98
CA ARG A 179 -14.87 -4.90 9.34
C ARG A 179 -13.86 -4.05 10.12
N GLU A 180 -12.56 -4.34 10.03
CA GLU A 180 -11.50 -3.58 10.70
C GLU A 180 -11.42 -2.14 10.20
N MET A 181 -11.56 -1.92 8.88
CA MET A 181 -11.55 -0.58 8.29
C MET A 181 -12.82 0.22 8.64
N ALA A 182 -13.97 -0.44 8.68
CA ALA A 182 -15.27 0.18 8.96
C ALA A 182 -15.38 0.73 10.39
N VAL A 183 -14.52 0.29 11.34
CA VAL A 183 -14.54 0.76 12.74
C VAL A 183 -14.40 2.28 12.85
N LEU A 184 -13.57 2.90 12.00
CA LEU A 184 -13.33 4.35 12.06
C LEU A 184 -14.12 5.15 11.01
N GLN A 185 -14.59 4.51 9.93
CA GLN A 185 -15.34 5.17 8.85
C GLN A 185 -16.36 4.20 8.23
N SER A 186 -17.61 4.26 8.69
CA SER A 186 -18.71 3.39 8.22
C SER A 186 -19.36 3.83 6.91
N ASP A 187 -19.12 5.08 6.48
CA ASP A 187 -19.96 5.71 5.45
C ASP A 187 -19.33 5.66 4.05
N GLU A 188 -18.16 5.03 3.90
CA GLU A 188 -17.41 4.98 2.64
C GLU A 188 -17.57 3.63 1.93
N SER A 189 -17.95 3.64 0.64
CA SER A 189 -18.00 2.41 -0.17
C SER A 189 -16.59 2.00 -0.59
N TYR A 190 -16.15 0.79 -0.23
CA TYR A 190 -14.80 0.34 -0.57
C TYR A 190 -14.74 -0.30 -1.97
N PRO A 191 -13.80 0.13 -2.83
CA PRO A 191 -13.47 -0.57 -4.07
C PRO A 191 -12.90 -1.96 -3.78
N VAL A 192 -13.42 -2.99 -4.45
CA VAL A 192 -12.97 -4.38 -4.32
C VAL A 192 -12.35 -4.86 -5.61
N LEU A 193 -11.13 -5.42 -5.51
CA LEU A 193 -10.40 -6.06 -6.59
C LEU A 193 -10.36 -7.56 -6.35
N ILE A 194 -10.86 -8.32 -7.33
CA ILE A 194 -10.80 -9.78 -7.31
C ILE A 194 -9.64 -10.26 -8.17
N ILE A 195 -8.74 -11.07 -7.60
CA ILE A 195 -7.55 -11.59 -8.26
C ILE A 195 -7.65 -13.11 -8.40
N GLY A 196 -7.49 -13.63 -9.61
CA GLY A 196 -7.59 -15.07 -9.89
C GLY A 196 -9.01 -15.51 -10.23
N GLY A 197 -9.18 -16.82 -10.42
CA GLY A 197 -10.33 -17.37 -11.13
C GLY A 197 -10.07 -17.49 -12.63
N GLU A 198 -10.86 -18.34 -13.29
CA GLU A 198 -10.66 -18.71 -14.70
C GLU A 198 -11.26 -17.67 -15.67
N SER A 199 -12.25 -16.92 -15.19
CA SER A 199 -13.10 -16.01 -15.98
C SER A 199 -13.55 -14.77 -15.19
N GLU A 200 -13.96 -13.73 -15.91
CA GLU A 200 -14.48 -12.49 -15.32
C GLU A 200 -15.80 -12.73 -14.59
N GLU A 201 -16.63 -13.64 -15.10
CA GLU A 201 -17.89 -14.05 -14.48
C GLU A 201 -17.65 -14.68 -13.10
N GLU A 202 -16.59 -15.48 -12.94
CA GLU A 202 -16.19 -16.03 -11.65
C GLU A 202 -15.73 -14.93 -10.69
N GLY A 203 -14.95 -13.97 -11.19
CA GLY A 203 -14.52 -12.79 -10.44
C GLY A 203 -15.69 -11.96 -9.93
N GLN A 204 -16.67 -11.69 -10.80
CA GLN A 204 -17.90 -10.97 -10.45
C GLN A 204 -18.73 -11.74 -9.43
N ALA A 205 -18.85 -13.07 -9.58
CA ALA A 205 -19.57 -13.92 -8.63
C ALA A 205 -18.90 -13.94 -7.24
N ALA A 206 -17.56 -13.96 -7.20
CA ALA A 206 -16.80 -13.86 -5.96
C ALA A 206 -16.99 -12.50 -5.28
N PHE A 207 -16.96 -11.40 -6.06
CA PHE A 207 -17.30 -10.08 -5.56
C PHE A 207 -18.70 -10.04 -4.96
N GLN A 208 -19.71 -10.57 -5.67
CA GLN A 208 -21.10 -10.53 -5.20
C GLN A 208 -21.25 -11.24 -3.85
N LYS A 209 -20.61 -12.40 -3.68
CA LYS A 209 -20.58 -13.11 -2.38
C LYS A 209 -20.00 -12.24 -1.26
N LEU A 210 -18.91 -11.52 -1.52
CA LEU A 210 -18.31 -10.62 -0.54
C LEU A 210 -19.21 -9.41 -0.26
N ALA A 211 -19.80 -8.80 -1.29
CA ALA A 211 -20.70 -7.67 -1.19
C ALA A 211 -21.95 -8.01 -0.37
N ASP A 212 -22.58 -9.16 -0.63
CA ASP A 212 -23.75 -9.63 0.12
C ASP A 212 -23.40 -9.91 1.59
N ALA A 213 -22.25 -10.52 1.85
CA ALA A 213 -21.77 -10.78 3.20
C ALA A 213 -21.44 -9.48 3.95
N SER A 214 -20.80 -8.51 3.29
CA SER A 214 -20.48 -7.18 3.83
C SER A 214 -21.75 -6.39 4.14
N GLN A 215 -22.71 -6.37 3.22
CA GLN A 215 -23.97 -5.65 3.43
C GLN A 215 -24.80 -6.27 4.55
N SER A 216 -24.87 -7.61 4.63
CA SER A 216 -25.66 -8.30 5.65
C SER A 216 -25.02 -8.24 7.04
N ALA A 217 -23.71 -8.43 7.15
CA ALA A 217 -23.02 -8.51 8.44
C ALA A 217 -22.56 -7.14 8.96
N LEU A 218 -22.13 -6.24 8.07
CA LEU A 218 -21.46 -4.98 8.44
C LEU A 218 -22.25 -3.74 8.05
N ARG A 219 -23.30 -3.89 7.22
CA ARG A 219 -24.01 -2.77 6.56
C ARG A 219 -23.06 -1.87 5.75
N GLN A 220 -21.96 -2.44 5.28
CA GLN A 220 -20.92 -1.73 4.54
C GLN A 220 -21.08 -1.99 3.05
N ALA A 221 -21.27 -0.91 2.29
CA ALA A 221 -21.34 -0.97 0.84
C ALA A 221 -19.94 -1.26 0.25
N LEU A 222 -19.90 -2.16 -0.73
CA LEU A 222 -18.72 -2.46 -1.52
C LEU A 222 -19.05 -2.21 -2.99
N HIS A 223 -18.07 -1.79 -3.78
CA HIS A 223 -18.26 -1.68 -5.22
C HIS A 223 -17.15 -2.43 -5.97
N PHE A 224 -17.53 -3.03 -7.09
CA PHE A 224 -16.60 -3.82 -7.88
C PHE A 224 -15.63 -2.90 -8.62
N ALA A 225 -14.37 -2.93 -8.21
CA ALA A 225 -13.32 -2.18 -8.87
C ALA A 225 -12.70 -2.96 -10.04
N GLY A 226 -12.90 -4.26 -10.11
CA GLY A 226 -12.53 -5.06 -11.27
C GLY A 226 -12.02 -6.44 -10.89
N TRP A 227 -11.74 -7.21 -11.92
CA TRP A 227 -11.18 -8.55 -11.82
C TRP A 227 -9.88 -8.65 -12.60
N ILE A 228 -8.98 -9.50 -12.10
CA ILE A 228 -7.72 -9.83 -12.76
C ILE A 228 -7.66 -11.32 -12.94
N LYS A 229 -7.45 -11.75 -14.18
CA LYS A 229 -6.99 -13.11 -14.45
C LYS A 229 -5.59 -13.28 -13.87
N ALA A 230 -5.46 -14.19 -12.91
CA ALA A 230 -4.16 -14.53 -12.38
C ALA A 230 -3.54 -15.61 -13.28
N PHE A 231 -2.42 -15.29 -13.92
CA PHE A 231 -1.66 -16.27 -14.69
C PHE A 231 -0.65 -16.93 -13.76
N MET A 232 -0.66 -18.26 -13.66
CA MET A 232 0.39 -18.96 -12.91
C MET A 232 1.74 -18.60 -13.51
N ALA A 233 2.67 -18.12 -12.67
CA ALA A 233 4.04 -17.88 -13.12
C ALA A 233 4.61 -19.20 -13.64
N SER A 234 5.18 -19.20 -14.84
CA SER A 234 5.93 -20.36 -15.31
C SER A 234 7.38 -20.22 -14.86
N ARG A 235 7.91 -21.23 -14.17
CA ARG A 235 9.31 -21.26 -13.78
C ARG A 235 10.11 -21.91 -14.90
N ILE A 236 11.13 -21.20 -15.33
CA ILE A 236 12.20 -21.72 -16.17
C ILE A 236 13.39 -21.87 -15.25
N VAL A 237 13.84 -23.10 -15.03
CA VAL A 237 15.12 -23.39 -14.39
C VAL A 237 16.15 -23.37 -15.51
N VAL A 238 17.11 -22.45 -15.40
CA VAL A 238 18.31 -22.46 -16.24
C VAL A 238 19.34 -23.28 -15.48
N ASP A 239 19.75 -24.40 -16.06
CA ASP A 239 20.82 -25.20 -15.47
C ASP A 239 22.12 -24.35 -15.48
N PRO A 240 22.74 -24.11 -14.31
CA PRO A 240 23.91 -23.25 -14.21
C PRO A 240 25.18 -23.87 -14.82
N GLU A 241 25.19 -25.16 -15.16
CA GLU A 241 26.37 -25.84 -15.73
C GLU A 241 26.40 -25.80 -17.27
N ASP A 242 25.24 -25.80 -17.93
CA ASP A 242 25.16 -25.85 -19.41
C ASP A 242 24.19 -24.82 -20.04
N ASN A 243 23.56 -23.97 -19.23
CA ASN A 243 22.53 -23.01 -19.65
C ASN A 243 21.31 -23.65 -20.35
N GLU A 244 21.07 -24.96 -20.18
CA GLU A 244 19.86 -25.58 -20.69
C GLU A 244 18.63 -25.02 -19.98
N ILE A 245 17.63 -24.65 -20.78
CA ILE A 245 16.36 -24.07 -20.35
C ILE A 245 15.40 -25.23 -20.11
N SER A 246 15.00 -25.47 -18.86
CA SER A 246 13.99 -26.48 -18.54
C SER A 246 12.65 -26.15 -19.20
N VAL A 247 11.87 -27.18 -19.56
CA VAL A 247 10.47 -27.01 -20.00
C VAL A 247 9.72 -26.16 -18.96
N PRO A 248 9.00 -25.09 -19.35
CA PRO A 248 8.33 -24.22 -18.38
C PRO A 248 7.40 -25.04 -17.47
N VAL A 249 7.72 -25.10 -16.18
CA VAL A 249 6.89 -25.80 -15.19
C VAL A 249 5.98 -24.77 -14.55
N ALA A 250 4.70 -25.12 -14.36
CA ALA A 250 3.79 -24.28 -13.60
C ALA A 250 4.37 -24.01 -12.20
N GLY A 251 4.49 -22.73 -11.84
CA GLY A 251 4.87 -22.31 -10.50
C GLY A 251 3.82 -22.74 -9.46
N PRO A 252 4.10 -22.54 -8.16
CA PRO A 252 3.09 -22.74 -7.13
C PRO A 252 1.80 -21.99 -7.45
N VAL A 253 0.63 -22.55 -7.08
CA VAL A 253 -0.69 -21.89 -7.25
C VAL A 253 -0.77 -20.54 -6.51
N SER A 254 0.19 -20.21 -5.66
CA SER A 254 0.29 -18.90 -5.00
C SER A 254 1.15 -17.87 -5.76
N GLU A 255 1.83 -18.25 -6.85
CA GLU A 255 2.66 -17.33 -7.65
C GLU A 255 1.92 -16.92 -8.92
N PHE A 256 1.49 -15.66 -8.98
CA PHE A 256 0.75 -15.14 -10.12
C PHE A 256 1.43 -13.93 -10.76
N VAL A 257 1.31 -13.82 -12.09
CA VAL A 257 1.72 -12.66 -12.87
C VAL A 257 0.50 -11.82 -13.20
N LEU A 258 0.57 -10.52 -12.90
CA LEU A 258 -0.50 -9.56 -13.16
C LEU A 258 -0.21 -8.77 -14.45
N PRO A 259 -1.20 -8.57 -15.35
CA PRO A 259 -0.99 -7.87 -16.61
C PRO A 259 -0.74 -6.36 -16.42
N VAL A 260 0.10 -5.76 -17.26
CA VAL A 260 0.48 -4.33 -17.16
C VAL A 260 -0.72 -3.39 -17.26
N ASP A 261 -1.69 -3.70 -18.12
CA ASP A 261 -2.87 -2.85 -18.32
C ASP A 261 -3.80 -2.82 -17.11
N PHE A 262 -3.75 -3.86 -16.26
CA PHE A 262 -4.47 -3.85 -14.99
C PHE A 262 -3.92 -2.75 -14.06
N PHE A 263 -2.60 -2.64 -13.95
CA PHE A 263 -1.99 -1.63 -13.07
C PHE A 263 -2.34 -0.20 -13.53
N LYS A 264 -2.48 0.03 -14.84
CA LYS A 264 -2.98 1.30 -15.37
C LYS A 264 -4.43 1.57 -14.98
N ALA A 265 -5.30 0.56 -15.06
CA ALA A 265 -6.70 0.69 -14.69
C ALA A 265 -6.87 1.02 -13.20
N ILE A 266 -6.09 0.40 -12.32
CA ILE A 266 -6.12 0.72 -10.88
C ILE A 266 -5.54 2.10 -10.61
N SER A 267 -4.44 2.45 -11.27
CA SER A 267 -3.87 3.80 -11.14
C SER A 267 -4.88 4.86 -11.53
N ALA A 268 -5.63 4.67 -12.63
CA ALA A 268 -6.69 5.58 -13.04
C ALA A 268 -7.80 5.74 -11.99
N LYS A 269 -8.15 4.66 -11.27
CA LYS A 269 -9.13 4.71 -10.15
C LYS A 269 -8.58 5.37 -8.90
N ILE A 270 -7.27 5.25 -8.65
CA ILE A 270 -6.59 5.96 -7.57
C ILE A 270 -6.55 7.47 -7.86
N THR A 271 -6.37 7.86 -9.12
CA THR A 271 -6.25 9.27 -9.53
C THR A 271 -7.59 9.96 -9.77
N ALA A 272 -8.67 9.19 -10.01
CA ALA A 272 -10.04 9.71 -10.09
C ALA A 272 -10.56 10.17 -8.72
#